data_AF-A0A2V5KHB6-F1
#
_entry.id   AF-A0A2V5KHB6-F1
#
_cell.length_a   1.000
_cell.length_b   1.000
_cell.length_c   1.000
_cell.angle_alpha   90.00
_cell.angle_beta   90.00
_cell.angle_gamma   90.00
#
_symmetry.space_group_name_H-M   'P 1'
#
loop_
_entity.id
_entity.type
_entity.pdbx_description
1 polymer ?
#
loop_
_entity_poly.entity_id
_entity_poly.type
_entity_poly.pdbx_seq_one_letter_code
_entity_poly.pdbx_strand_id
1 'polypeptide(L)'
;NLYDGMVAVLRQVASPVGELFNEIPDRVSDAATLIGFGYAAGSDLLLGFVATIFAIFLAYLRAEGKVAGAHQEFCGPMAKQQRMATVTLAAIACAIIPDATKWQVPMFALWLIIAGCIITVVRRLQRISATLRHR
;
A
#
# COMPACT_ATOMS: atom_id res chain seq x y z
N ASN A 1 10.18 2.87 7.77
CA ASN A 1 10.42 1.54 7.17
C ASN A 1 11.35 1.54 5.95
N LEU A 2 11.45 2.58 5.12
CA LEU A 2 12.48 2.62 4.06
C LEU A 2 13.91 2.70 4.63
N TYR A 3 14.12 3.58 5.62
CA TYR A 3 15.42 3.81 6.22
C TYR A 3 15.93 2.63 7.05
N ASP A 4 15.04 1.88 7.70
CA ASP A 4 15.42 0.72 8.52
C ASP A 4 16.01 -0.42 7.66
N GLY A 5 15.33 -0.75 6.55
CA GLY A 5 15.86 -1.72 5.58
C GLY A 5 17.18 -1.27 4.93
N MET A 6 17.31 0.01 4.60
CA MET A 6 18.56 0.55 4.03
C MET A 6 19.71 0.49 5.04
N VAL A 7 19.47 0.83 6.31
CA VAL A 7 20.48 0.75 7.38
C VAL A 7 20.86 -0.71 7.66
N ALA A 8 19.91 -1.64 7.65
CA ALA A 8 20.19 -3.06 7.85
C ALA A 8 21.07 -3.65 6.74
N VAL A 9 20.85 -3.26 5.48
CA VAL A 9 21.70 -3.65 4.34
C VAL A 9 23.09 -3.02 4.47
N LEU A 10 23.17 -1.71 4.77
CA LEU A 10 24.44 -1.00 4.93
C LEU A 10 25.28 -1.55 6.10
N ARG A 11 24.64 -2.03 7.16
CA ARG A 11 25.31 -2.65 8.31
C ARG A 11 25.52 -4.16 8.17
N GLN A 12 25.14 -4.78 7.05
CA GLN A 12 25.18 -6.24 6.85
C GLN A 12 24.45 -7.05 7.94
N VAL A 13 23.42 -6.46 8.56
CA VAL A 13 22.60 -7.11 9.60
C VAL A 13 21.20 -7.44 9.10
N ALA A 14 20.97 -7.36 7.78
CA ALA A 14 19.73 -7.79 7.16
C ALA A 14 19.50 -9.28 7.47
N SER A 15 18.36 -9.61 8.09
CA SER A 15 18.01 -10.97 8.47
C SER A 15 16.57 -11.30 8.05
N PRO A 16 16.24 -12.59 7.81
CA PRO A 16 14.88 -13.01 7.53
C PRO A 16 13.89 -12.63 8.65
N VAL A 17 14.35 -12.66 9.90
CA VAL A 17 13.57 -12.24 11.07
C VAL A 17 13.31 -10.74 11.04
N GLY A 18 14.30 -9.93 10.66
CA GLY A 18 14.13 -8.48 10.49
C GLY A 18 13.12 -8.13 9.40
N GLU A 19 13.12 -8.85 8.26
CA GLU A 19 12.12 -8.67 7.20
C GLU A 19 10.70 -8.92 7.73
N LEU A 20 10.51 -9.95 8.56
CA LEU A 20 9.22 -10.29 9.19
C LEU A 20 8.74 -9.18 10.15
N PHE A 21 9.61 -8.72 11.06
CA PHE A 21 9.26 -7.68 12.03
C PHE A 21 9.10 -6.29 11.41
N ASN A 22 9.61 -6.07 10.20
CA ASN A 22 9.31 -4.87 9.43
C ASN A 22 7.95 -5.01 8.71
N GLU A 23 7.65 -6.19 8.16
CA GLU A 23 6.49 -6.39 7.29
C GLU A 23 5.15 -6.51 8.03
N ILE A 24 5.10 -7.19 9.19
CA ILE A 24 3.85 -7.40 9.93
C ILE A 24 3.31 -6.09 10.55
N PRO A 25 4.09 -5.31 11.33
CA PRO A 25 3.61 -4.03 11.85
C PRO A 25 3.26 -3.04 10.74
N ASP A 26 3.94 -3.14 9.60
CA ASP A 26 3.61 -2.38 8.41
C ASP A 26 2.19 -2.64 7.90
N ARG A 27 1.72 -3.90 7.94
CA ARG A 27 0.35 -4.23 7.52
C ARG A 27 -0.67 -3.63 8.50
N VAL A 28 -0.39 -3.73 9.80
CA VAL A 28 -1.24 -3.15 10.84
C VAL A 28 -1.32 -1.63 10.70
N SER A 29 -0.18 -0.97 10.47
CA SER A 29 -0.13 0.47 10.22
C SER A 29 -0.87 0.87 8.95
N ASP A 30 -0.65 0.16 7.83
CA ASP A 30 -1.34 0.45 6.57
C ASP A 30 -2.88 0.34 6.74
N ALA A 31 -3.34 -0.68 7.47
CA ALA A 31 -4.77 -0.90 7.76
C ALA A 31 -5.35 0.18 8.68
N ALA A 32 -4.66 0.50 9.78
CA ALA A 32 -5.08 1.56 10.70
C ALA A 32 -5.17 2.91 9.97
N THR A 33 -4.21 3.23 9.11
CA THR A 33 -4.20 4.46 8.31
C THR A 33 -5.38 4.50 7.33
N LEU A 34 -5.62 3.45 6.54
CA LEU A 34 -6.67 3.45 5.50
C LEU A 34 -8.09 3.37 6.08
N ILE A 35 -8.30 2.54 7.11
CA ILE A 35 -9.59 2.48 7.82
C ILE A 35 -9.84 3.81 8.54
N GLY A 36 -8.84 4.35 9.25
CA GLY A 36 -8.94 5.65 9.90
C GLY A 36 -9.26 6.78 8.92
N PHE A 37 -8.70 6.72 7.71
CA PHE A 37 -9.02 7.68 6.64
C PHE A 37 -10.45 7.51 6.10
N GLY A 38 -11.03 6.30 6.18
CA GLY A 38 -12.46 6.05 5.93
C GLY A 38 -13.38 6.71 6.97
N TYR A 39 -12.91 6.93 8.20
CA TYR A 39 -13.64 7.66 9.24
C TYR A 39 -13.51 9.19 9.13
N ALA A 40 -12.67 9.71 8.23
CA ALA A 40 -12.50 11.15 8.07
C ALA A 40 -13.79 11.84 7.58
N ALA A 41 -13.99 13.11 7.95
CA ALA A 41 -15.12 13.89 7.47
C ALA A 41 -15.10 14.04 5.94
N GLY A 42 -16.22 13.76 5.27
CA GLY A 42 -16.28 13.74 3.81
C GLY A 42 -15.68 12.48 3.18
N SER A 43 -15.49 11.42 3.96
CA SER A 43 -15.05 10.11 3.53
C SER A 43 -16.18 9.07 3.63
N ASP A 44 -15.86 7.83 3.24
CA ASP A 44 -16.76 6.68 3.36
C ASP A 44 -16.03 5.51 4.03
N LEU A 45 -16.67 4.93 5.05
CA LEU A 45 -16.10 3.86 5.85
C LEU A 45 -15.87 2.57 5.05
N LEU A 46 -16.82 2.21 4.18
CA LEU A 46 -16.70 1.01 3.35
C LEU A 46 -15.51 1.14 2.39
N LEU A 47 -15.30 2.33 1.82
CA LEU A 47 -14.12 2.57 0.97
C LEU A 47 -12.80 2.43 1.74
N GLY A 48 -12.73 2.85 3.00
CA GLY A 48 -11.56 2.66 3.87
C GLY A 48 -11.23 1.17 4.05
N PHE A 49 -12.25 0.34 4.30
CA PHE A 49 -12.10 -1.12 4.38
C PHE A 49 -11.71 -1.74 3.03
N VAL A 50 -12.36 -1.36 1.94
CA VAL A 50 -12.02 -1.87 0.60
C VAL A 50 -10.58 -1.52 0.21
N ALA A 51 -10.15 -0.28 0.45
CA ALA A 51 -8.77 0.14 0.22
C ALA A 51 -7.78 -0.67 1.07
N THR A 52 -8.12 -0.97 2.32
CA THR A 52 -7.31 -1.80 3.22
C THR A 52 -7.18 -3.24 2.71
N ILE A 53 -8.27 -3.86 2.28
CA ILE A 53 -8.27 -5.20 1.69
C ILE A 53 -7.34 -5.24 0.48
N PHE A 54 -7.42 -4.25 -0.43
CA PHE A 54 -6.52 -4.16 -1.57
C PHE A 54 -5.06 -3.93 -1.15
N ALA A 55 -4.79 -3.10 -0.15
CA ALA A 55 -3.43 -2.84 0.32
C ALA A 55 -2.76 -4.10 0.90
N ILE A 56 -3.52 -4.92 1.65
CA ILE A 56 -3.08 -6.21 2.17
C ILE A 56 -2.94 -7.22 1.03
N PHE A 57 -3.90 -7.29 0.12
CA PHE A 57 -3.88 -8.20 -1.03
C PHE A 57 -2.65 -7.96 -1.94
N LEU A 58 -2.24 -6.72 -2.14
CA LEU A 58 -1.03 -6.40 -2.89
C LEU A 58 0.26 -6.89 -2.21
N ALA A 59 0.32 -6.86 -0.88
CA ALA A 59 1.44 -7.43 -0.13
C ALA A 59 1.43 -8.96 -0.21
N TYR A 60 0.25 -9.57 -0.06
CA TYR A 60 0.03 -11.00 -0.23
C TYR A 60 0.48 -11.49 -1.61
N LEU A 61 0.05 -10.84 -2.70
CA LEU A 61 0.47 -11.17 -4.07
C LEU A 61 2.00 -11.20 -4.24
N ARG A 62 2.71 -10.27 -3.60
CA ARG A 62 4.17 -10.22 -3.63
C ARG A 62 4.79 -11.36 -2.82
N ALA A 63 4.24 -11.67 -1.65
CA ALA A 63 4.68 -12.79 -0.82
C ALA A 63 4.46 -14.13 -1.52
N GLU A 64 3.27 -14.36 -2.09
CA GLU A 64 2.95 -15.56 -2.88
C GLU A 64 3.83 -15.69 -4.12
N GLY A 65 4.09 -14.58 -4.83
CA GLY A 65 5.04 -14.57 -5.93
C GLY A 65 6.43 -15.06 -5.49
N LYS A 66 6.92 -14.61 -4.33
CA LYS A 66 8.20 -15.05 -3.74
C LYS A 66 8.17 -16.54 -3.39
N VAL A 67 7.09 -17.03 -2.79
CA VAL A 67 6.91 -18.45 -2.44
C VAL A 67 6.86 -19.34 -3.69
N ALA A 68 6.17 -18.91 -4.74
CA ALA A 68 6.12 -19.60 -6.03
C ALA A 68 7.47 -19.57 -6.79
N GLY A 69 8.45 -18.81 -6.31
CA GLY A 69 9.80 -18.72 -6.86
C GLY A 69 10.05 -17.48 -7.72
N ALA A 70 9.06 -16.62 -7.98
CA ALA A 70 9.32 -15.34 -8.64
C ALA A 70 10.08 -14.37 -7.73
N HIS A 71 10.69 -13.33 -8.31
CA HIS A 71 11.29 -12.25 -7.53
C HIS A 71 10.20 -11.37 -6.89
N GLN A 72 10.55 -10.62 -5.84
CA GLN A 72 9.61 -9.69 -5.21
C GLN A 72 9.25 -8.55 -6.17
N GLU A 73 7.99 -8.52 -6.62
CA GLU A 73 7.48 -7.48 -7.52
C GLU A 73 6.95 -6.26 -6.75
N PHE A 74 7.64 -5.13 -6.90
CA PHE A 74 7.25 -3.84 -6.31
C PHE A 74 6.56 -2.90 -7.30
N CYS A 75 6.33 -3.33 -8.53
CA CYS A 75 5.78 -2.48 -9.59
C CYS A 75 4.32 -2.04 -9.32
N GLY A 76 3.89 -1.03 -10.08
CA GLY A 76 2.52 -0.52 -10.13
C GLY A 76 2.39 0.95 -9.72
N PRO A 77 1.35 1.64 -10.18
CA PRO A 77 1.13 3.06 -9.85
C PRO A 77 0.75 3.29 -8.37
N MET A 78 0.32 2.24 -7.66
CA MET A 78 -0.20 2.33 -6.29
C MET A 78 0.47 1.30 -5.36
N ALA A 79 1.80 1.23 -5.42
CA ALA A 79 2.59 0.57 -4.39
C ALA A 79 2.48 1.35 -3.05
N LYS A 80 3.11 0.80 -2.00
CA LYS A 80 2.93 1.30 -0.63
C LYS A 80 3.22 2.80 -0.49
N GLN A 81 4.33 3.27 -1.05
CA GLN A 81 4.73 4.67 -0.93
C GLN A 81 3.72 5.62 -1.60
N GLN A 82 3.21 5.28 -2.79
CA GLN A 82 2.21 6.12 -3.46
C GLN A 82 0.91 6.17 -2.65
N ARG A 83 0.45 5.05 -2.06
CA ARG A 83 -0.74 5.05 -1.19
C ARG A 83 -0.59 5.99 0.00
N MET A 84 0.53 5.88 0.72
CA MET A 84 0.81 6.72 1.89
C MET A 84 0.95 8.20 1.50
N ALA A 85 1.53 8.48 0.33
CA ALA A 85 1.60 9.84 -0.20
C ALA A 85 0.20 10.40 -0.52
N THR A 86 -0.68 9.63 -1.17
CA THR A 86 -2.06 10.05 -1.48
C THR A 86 -2.84 10.37 -0.21
N VAL A 87 -2.79 9.51 0.81
CA VAL A 87 -3.46 9.76 2.11
C VAL A 87 -2.89 11.02 2.77
N THR A 88 -1.56 11.14 2.81
CA THR A 88 -0.88 12.31 3.42
C THR A 88 -1.26 13.61 2.73
N LEU A 89 -1.23 13.65 1.39
CA LEU A 89 -1.59 14.83 0.62
C LEU A 89 -3.05 15.22 0.81
N ALA A 90 -3.96 14.24 0.82
CA ALA A 90 -5.38 14.49 1.04
C ALA A 90 -5.65 14.98 2.48
N ALA A 91 -4.94 14.46 3.48
CA ALA A 91 -5.02 14.93 4.86
C ALA A 91 -4.50 16.37 5.01
N ILE A 92 -3.38 16.71 4.37
CA ILE A 92 -2.84 18.08 4.34
C ILE A 92 -3.82 19.02 3.64
N ALA A 93 -4.42 18.61 2.52
CA ALA A 93 -5.43 19.41 1.83
C ALA A 93 -6.63 19.70 2.74
N CYS A 94 -7.09 18.72 3.53
CA CYS A 94 -8.16 18.91 4.51
C CYS A 94 -7.77 19.82 5.67
N ALA A 95 -6.48 19.86 6.05
CA ALA A 95 -5.99 20.74 7.10
C ALA A 95 -5.87 22.21 6.66
N ILE A 96 -5.57 22.46 5.38
CA ILE A 96 -5.32 23.81 4.85
C ILE A 96 -6.57 24.41 4.21
N ILE A 97 -7.40 23.59 3.55
CA ILE A 97 -8.57 24.04 2.78
C ILE A 97 -9.84 23.75 3.59
N PRO A 98 -10.54 24.78 4.12
CA PRO A 98 -11.70 24.58 5.00
C PRO A 98 -12.84 23.77 4.37
N ASP A 99 -13.03 23.88 3.05
CA ASP A 99 -14.11 23.20 2.32
C ASP A 99 -13.70 21.84 1.72
N ALA A 100 -12.45 21.38 1.89
CA ALA A 100 -12.00 20.13 1.28
C ALA A 100 -12.78 18.89 1.78
N THR A 101 -13.23 18.90 3.04
CA THR A 101 -14.10 17.85 3.57
C THR A 101 -15.50 17.89 2.95
N LYS A 102 -16.04 19.09 2.68
CA LYS A 102 -17.32 19.25 1.97
C LYS A 102 -17.24 18.81 0.51
N TRP A 103 -16.08 19.00 -0.13
CA TRP A 103 -15.80 18.51 -1.48
C TRP A 103 -15.44 17.02 -1.53
N GLN A 104 -15.57 16.31 -0.39
CA GLN A 104 -15.36 14.87 -0.29
C GLN A 104 -13.95 14.43 -0.74
N VAL A 105 -12.95 15.29 -0.55
CA VAL A 105 -11.55 15.01 -0.93
C VAL A 105 -11.06 13.66 -0.35
N PRO A 106 -11.34 13.31 0.92
CA PRO A 106 -10.97 12.00 1.46
C PRO A 106 -11.60 10.82 0.70
N MET A 107 -12.89 10.91 0.36
CA MET A 107 -13.59 9.88 -0.42
C MET A 107 -12.95 9.68 -1.80
N PHE A 108 -12.67 10.78 -2.52
CA PHE A 108 -12.01 10.71 -3.83
C PHE A 108 -10.58 10.14 -3.75
N ALA A 109 -9.84 10.47 -2.70
CA ALA A 109 -8.52 9.89 -2.46
C ALA A 109 -8.59 8.37 -2.24
N LEU A 110 -9.59 7.87 -1.51
CA LEU A 110 -9.81 6.42 -1.35
C LEU A 110 -10.17 5.75 -2.68
N TRP A 111 -11.03 6.35 -3.50
CA TRP A 111 -11.33 5.85 -4.84
C TRP A 111 -10.08 5.78 -5.72
N LEU A 112 -9.25 6.82 -5.70
CA LEU A 112 -7.99 6.85 -6.43
C LEU A 112 -7.04 5.72 -5.98
N ILE A 113 -6.95 5.48 -4.66
CA ILE A 113 -6.16 4.39 -4.10
C ILE A 113 -6.70 3.03 -4.57
N ILE A 114 -8.01 2.80 -4.50
CA ILE A 114 -8.64 1.55 -4.92
C ILE A 114 -8.39 1.29 -6.41
N ALA A 115 -8.65 2.27 -7.27
CA ALA A 115 -8.41 2.17 -8.70
C ALA A 115 -6.93 1.88 -9.01
N GLY A 116 -6.01 2.62 -8.37
CA GLY A 116 -4.58 2.38 -8.50
C GLY A 116 -4.15 1.00 -8.02
N CYS A 117 -4.76 0.49 -6.95
CA CYS A 117 -4.50 -0.85 -6.42
C CYS A 117 -4.95 -1.93 -7.40
N ILE A 118 -6.14 -1.80 -8.02
CA ILE A 118 -6.62 -2.74 -9.03
C ILE A 118 -5.65 -2.81 -10.21
N ILE A 119 -5.20 -1.66 -10.73
CA ILE A 119 -4.19 -1.60 -11.80
C ILE A 119 -2.89 -2.29 -11.35
N THR A 120 -2.49 -2.07 -10.10
CA THR A 120 -1.27 -2.68 -9.53
C THR A 120 -1.39 -4.20 -9.40
N VAL A 121 -2.55 -4.72 -8.99
CA VAL A 121 -2.86 -6.16 -8.93
C VAL A 121 -2.64 -6.81 -10.28
N VAL A 122 -3.28 -6.27 -11.32
CA VAL A 122 -3.21 -6.82 -12.69
C VAL A 122 -1.77 -6.85 -13.18
N ARG A 123 -1.04 -5.74 -13.02
CA ARG A 123 0.37 -5.64 -13.45
C ARG A 123 1.28 -6.63 -12.73
N ARG A 124 1.11 -6.79 -11.41
CA ARG A 124 1.91 -7.75 -10.63
C ARG A 124 1.62 -9.19 -11.01
N LEU A 125 0.34 -9.56 -11.16
CA LEU A 125 -0.06 -10.89 -11.62
C LEU A 125 0.53 -11.23 -12.99
N GLN A 126 0.48 -10.30 -13.94
CA GLN A 126 1.07 -10.48 -15.27
C GLN A 126 2.59 -10.70 -15.21
N ARG A 127 3.32 -9.93 -14.40
CA ARG A 127 4.78 -10.07 -14.27
C ARG A 127 5.20 -11.33 -13.52
N ILE A 128 4.51 -11.67 -12.44
CA ILE A 128 4.76 -12.90 -11.68
C ILE A 128 4.50 -14.11 -12.59
N SER A 129 3.35 -14.17 -13.26
CA SER A 129 3.03 -15.28 -14.17
C SER A 129 3.99 -15.40 -15.35
N ALA A 130 4.41 -14.29 -15.96
CA ALA A 130 5.43 -14.30 -17.00
C ALA A 130 6.77 -14.87 -16.48
N THR A 131 7.21 -14.41 -15.30
CA THR A 131 8.46 -14.88 -14.67
C THR A 131 8.41 -16.39 -14.39
N LEU A 132 7.28 -16.89 -13.90
CA LEU A 132 7.10 -18.31 -13.60
C LEU A 132 7.01 -19.19 -14.85
N ARG A 133 6.46 -18.68 -15.97
CA ARG A 133 6.39 -19.43 -17.25
C ARG A 133 7.72 -19.53 -17.97
N HIS A 134 8.66 -18.63 -17.70
CA HIS A 134 9.99 -18.62 -18.29
C HIS A 134 11.04 -19.36 -17.42
N ARG A 135 10.59 -20.07 -16.37
CA ARG A 135 11.41 -20.98 -15.56
C ARG A 135 11.11 -22.42 -15.93
#